data_AF-A0A6A4SHU5-F1
#
_entry.id   AF-A0A6A4SHU5-F1
#
_cell.length_a   1.000
_cell.length_b   1.000
_cell.length_c   1.000
_cell.angle_alpha   90.00
_cell.angle_beta   90.00
_cell.angle_gamma   90.00
#
_symmetry.space_group_name_H-M   'P 1'
#
loop_
_entity.id
_entity.type
_entity.pdbx_description
1 polymer ?
#
loop_
_entity_poly.entity_id
_entity_poly.type
_entity_poly.pdbx_seq_one_letter_code
_entity_poly.pdbx_strand_id
1 'polypeptide(L)'
;MLQEKLDAYKADDPSMGEGPDKSRTQLLILDRGFDPVSPLLHELTLQAMAYDLLGMENDVYSFETSGMGETRLKEVLLDEDDDLWQSLRHKHIAEVSTAVTRSLKDFSASKKMNTGEKTTMKELAQMLKKMPQYQKELSKFSTHLHLAEDCMNRYQGTVDKLCRVEQGTVKKPKKPDRKERISEQTYQLSRWTPLVKDLIEVLLMCYIMLFLEVIKSPIRFVFVMLTYTFFPEDAIEDKLDPKQYPYISQRQASAKASATSTSSARYGNWHKNRGPTEIKTGPRIIIFIIGGMSYSEIRCVYEVTQANGKWEALIGSTHILTPPKYLKELQHPDFLDPNAPPEGEEETPAE
;
A
#
# COMPACT_ATOMS: atom_id res chain seq x y z
N MET A 1 -5.16 -2.44 26.85
CA MET A 1 -5.61 -1.16 26.23
C MET A 1 -6.38 -1.30 24.91
N LEU A 2 -5.81 -1.82 23.80
CA LEU A 2 -6.55 -1.88 22.52
C LEU A 2 -7.72 -2.89 22.56
N GLN A 3 -7.47 -4.10 23.05
CA GLN A 3 -8.50 -5.14 23.17
C GLN A 3 -9.66 -4.66 24.05
N GLU A 4 -9.37 -4.06 25.21
CA GLU A 4 -10.38 -3.46 26.10
C GLU A 4 -11.27 -2.43 25.38
N LYS A 5 -10.70 -1.59 24.50
CA LYS A 5 -11.49 -0.63 23.72
C LYS A 5 -12.36 -1.33 22.68
N LEU A 6 -11.85 -2.36 22.01
CA LEU A 6 -12.63 -3.16 21.06
C LEU A 6 -13.78 -3.89 21.77
N ASP A 7 -13.53 -4.42 22.96
CA ASP A 7 -14.53 -5.08 23.78
C ASP A 7 -15.65 -4.10 24.21
N ALA A 8 -15.27 -2.87 24.60
CA ALA A 8 -16.23 -1.81 24.89
C ALA A 8 -17.10 -1.47 23.67
N TYR A 9 -16.49 -1.32 22.48
CA TYR A 9 -17.24 -1.07 21.25
C TYR A 9 -18.17 -2.23 20.86
N LYS A 10 -17.76 -3.49 21.08
CA LYS A 10 -18.60 -4.67 20.85
C LYS A 10 -19.75 -4.77 21.87
N ALA A 11 -19.55 -4.28 23.08
CA ALA A 11 -20.61 -4.19 24.09
C ALA A 11 -21.68 -3.16 23.68
N ASP A 12 -21.28 -2.03 23.10
CA ASP A 12 -22.19 -1.00 22.60
C ASP A 12 -22.88 -1.41 21.28
N ASP A 13 -22.17 -2.11 20.39
CA ASP A 13 -22.71 -2.66 19.14
C ASP A 13 -22.42 -4.17 19.02
N PRO A 14 -23.36 -5.03 19.48
CA PRO A 14 -23.22 -6.48 19.38
C PRO A 14 -23.14 -7.02 17.95
N SER A 15 -23.51 -6.24 16.93
CA SER A 15 -23.39 -6.66 15.52
C SER A 15 -21.96 -6.51 14.97
N MET A 16 -21.07 -5.83 15.69
CA MET A 16 -19.69 -5.59 15.30
C MET A 16 -18.93 -6.92 15.11
N GLY A 17 -18.39 -7.16 13.91
CA GLY A 17 -17.64 -8.37 13.61
C GLY A 17 -18.49 -9.62 13.31
N GLU A 18 -19.83 -9.51 13.30
CA GLU A 18 -20.72 -10.62 12.96
C GLU A 18 -20.70 -10.95 11.46
N GLY A 19 -20.81 -12.24 11.13
CA GLY A 19 -20.89 -12.73 9.76
C GLY A 19 -19.71 -13.63 9.35
N PRO A 20 -19.91 -14.46 8.31
CA PRO A 20 -18.97 -15.52 7.92
C PRO A 20 -17.62 -14.97 7.44
N ASP A 21 -17.62 -13.75 6.88
CA ASP A 21 -16.39 -13.09 6.43
C ASP A 21 -15.74 -12.27 7.54
N LYS A 22 -16.54 -11.53 8.32
CA LYS A 22 -16.01 -10.63 9.38
C LYS A 22 -15.38 -11.39 10.54
N SER A 23 -15.89 -12.57 10.89
CA SER A 23 -15.34 -13.45 11.94
C SER A 23 -13.92 -13.96 11.66
N ARG A 24 -13.42 -13.81 10.43
CA ARG A 24 -12.06 -14.17 10.02
C ARG A 24 -11.13 -12.97 9.95
N THR A 25 -11.60 -11.79 10.33
CA THR A 25 -10.81 -10.56 10.34
C THR A 25 -9.71 -10.64 11.39
N GLN A 26 -8.50 -10.24 11.01
CA GLN A 26 -7.36 -10.16 11.92
C GLN A 26 -6.79 -8.74 11.95
N LEU A 27 -6.37 -8.30 13.13
CA LEU A 27 -5.63 -7.05 13.34
C LEU A 27 -4.23 -7.38 13.85
N LEU A 28 -3.22 -7.01 13.08
CA LEU A 28 -1.80 -7.19 13.40
C LEU A 28 -1.20 -5.83 13.80
N ILE A 29 -0.56 -5.79 14.96
CA ILE A 29 0.18 -4.62 15.45
C ILE A 29 1.68 -4.91 15.31
N LEU A 30 2.41 -4.02 14.66
CA LEU A 30 3.84 -4.13 14.41
C LEU A 30 4.56 -2.88 14.93
N ASP A 31 5.76 -3.02 15.47
CA ASP A 31 6.68 -1.90 15.71
C ASP A 31 7.58 -1.70 14.47
N ARG A 32 8.05 -0.48 14.22
CA ARG A 32 8.88 -0.15 13.04
C ARG A 32 10.15 -1.01 12.93
N GLY A 33 10.67 -1.51 14.05
CA GLY A 33 11.84 -2.39 14.10
C GLY A 33 11.64 -3.74 13.41
N PHE A 34 10.41 -4.12 13.05
CA PHE A 34 10.14 -5.34 12.29
C PHE A 34 10.79 -5.33 10.89
N ASP A 35 10.85 -4.15 10.25
CA ASP A 35 11.44 -3.93 8.93
C ASP A 35 12.07 -2.53 8.85
N PRO A 36 13.32 -2.35 9.33
CA PRO A 36 13.97 -1.05 9.30
C PRO A 36 14.53 -0.69 7.91
N VAL A 37 14.52 -1.64 6.95
CA VAL A 37 15.16 -1.47 5.64
C VAL A 37 14.18 -0.85 4.65
N SER A 38 12.94 -1.32 4.61
CA SER A 38 11.93 -0.85 3.65
C SER A 38 11.71 0.66 3.64
N PRO A 39 11.74 1.38 4.78
CA PRO A 39 11.62 2.84 4.78
C PRO A 39 12.87 3.59 4.31
N LEU A 40 14.03 2.93 4.19
CA LEU A 40 15.32 3.55 3.80
C LEU A 40 15.64 3.44 2.30
N LEU A 41 14.96 2.54 1.58
CA LEU A 41 15.29 2.24 0.19
C LEU A 41 14.67 3.26 -0.77
N HIS A 42 15.45 3.65 -1.78
CA HIS A 42 14.91 4.39 -2.91
C HIS A 42 14.03 3.47 -3.75
N GLU A 43 12.73 3.79 -3.79
CA GLU A 43 11.71 3.00 -4.48
C GLU A 43 11.35 3.64 -5.82
N LEU A 44 11.25 2.82 -6.87
CA LEU A 44 11.07 3.28 -8.25
C LEU A 44 9.63 3.17 -8.76
N THR A 45 8.66 3.11 -7.85
CA THR A 45 7.24 3.29 -8.19
C THR A 45 6.81 4.75 -8.00
N LEU A 46 5.96 5.26 -8.88
CA LEU A 46 5.70 6.70 -9.04
C LEU A 46 5.49 7.45 -7.72
N GLN A 47 4.58 6.98 -6.87
CA GLN A 47 4.27 7.64 -5.60
C GLN A 47 5.48 7.65 -4.68
N ALA A 48 6.03 6.48 -4.37
CA ALA A 48 7.18 6.37 -3.47
C ALA A 48 8.35 7.25 -3.94
N MET A 49 8.64 7.20 -5.24
CA MET A 49 9.70 7.97 -5.88
C MET A 49 9.48 9.48 -5.82
N ALA A 50 8.25 9.93 -6.08
CA ALA A 50 7.90 11.35 -6.06
C ALA A 50 8.03 11.93 -4.63
N TYR A 51 7.50 11.25 -3.63
CA TYR A 51 7.55 11.73 -2.24
C TYR A 51 8.98 11.74 -1.69
N ASP A 52 9.82 10.80 -2.14
CA ASP A 52 11.22 10.73 -1.77
C ASP A 52 12.07 11.82 -2.47
N LEU A 53 12.01 11.89 -3.81
CA LEU A 53 12.95 12.70 -4.60
C LEU A 53 12.54 14.17 -4.80
N LEU A 54 11.23 14.45 -4.75
CA LEU A 54 10.71 15.80 -5.03
C LEU A 54 10.36 16.58 -3.77
N GLY A 55 10.41 15.96 -2.60
CA GLY A 55 10.15 16.62 -1.31
C GLY A 55 8.73 17.14 -1.19
N MET A 56 7.74 16.36 -1.66
CA MET A 56 6.33 16.76 -1.59
C MET A 56 5.87 16.83 -0.13
N GLU A 57 5.18 17.91 0.21
CA GLU A 57 4.61 18.16 1.53
C GLU A 57 3.09 18.26 1.41
N ASN A 58 2.36 17.62 2.34
CA ASN A 58 0.89 17.63 2.39
C ASN A 58 0.23 17.23 1.07
N ASP A 59 0.82 16.27 0.37
CA ASP A 59 0.35 15.76 -0.92
C ASP A 59 0.29 16.81 -2.06
N VAL A 60 0.96 17.96 -1.89
CA VAL A 60 1.03 19.03 -2.88
C VAL A 60 2.30 18.88 -3.73
N TYR A 61 2.10 18.83 -5.04
CA TYR A 61 3.16 18.86 -6.05
C TYR A 61 3.16 20.20 -6.79
N SER A 62 4.33 20.84 -6.84
CA SER A 62 4.52 22.14 -7.49
C SER A 62 5.48 22.00 -8.67
N PHE A 63 5.08 22.50 -9.84
CA PHE A 63 5.91 22.46 -11.05
C PHE A 63 5.72 23.71 -11.91
N GLU A 64 6.71 23.98 -12.75
CA GLU A 64 6.68 25.10 -13.68
C GLU A 64 5.97 24.71 -14.99
N THR A 65 4.98 25.52 -15.39
CA THR A 65 4.31 25.36 -16.68
C THR A 65 4.48 26.61 -17.53
N SER A 66 4.87 26.42 -18.79
CA SER A 66 5.06 27.50 -19.75
C SER A 66 3.73 27.86 -20.42
N GLY A 67 3.13 28.98 -20.01
CA GLY A 67 1.93 29.53 -20.62
C GLY A 67 2.21 30.91 -21.25
N MET A 68 2.04 31.05 -22.57
CA MET A 68 2.06 32.37 -23.27
C MET A 68 3.29 33.27 -22.99
N GLY A 69 4.47 32.69 -22.74
CA GLY A 69 5.72 33.44 -22.56
C GLY A 69 6.06 33.81 -21.11
N GLU A 70 5.25 33.37 -20.15
CA GLU A 70 5.49 33.56 -18.72
C GLU A 70 5.53 32.18 -18.02
N THR A 71 6.58 31.94 -17.24
CA THR A 71 6.70 30.73 -16.42
C THR A 71 5.77 30.87 -15.22
N ARG A 72 4.81 29.96 -15.08
CA ARG A 72 3.89 29.94 -13.94
C ARG A 72 4.18 28.73 -13.08
N LEU A 73 4.34 28.95 -11.78
CA LEU A 73 4.33 27.89 -10.79
C LEU A 73 2.89 27.39 -10.63
N LYS A 74 2.69 26.09 -10.78
CA LYS A 74 1.39 25.44 -10.60
C LYS A 74 1.50 24.43 -9.48
N GLU A 75 0.59 24.54 -8.51
CA GLU A 75 0.46 23.60 -7.40
C GLU A 75 -0.74 22.70 -7.63
N VAL A 76 -0.58 21.40 -7.36
CA VAL A 76 -1.61 20.38 -7.56
C VAL A 76 -1.62 19.43 -6.38
N LEU A 77 -2.81 19.18 -5.83
CA LEU A 77 -3.03 18.15 -4.81
C LEU A 77 -3.13 16.77 -5.48
N LEU A 78 -2.34 15.81 -4.99
CA LEU A 78 -2.31 14.42 -5.47
C LEU A 78 -3.13 13.51 -4.57
N ASP A 79 -4.44 13.46 -4.81
CA ASP A 79 -5.41 12.74 -3.98
C ASP A 79 -6.23 11.69 -4.76
N GLU A 80 -7.19 11.07 -4.06
CA GLU A 80 -8.08 10.06 -4.63
C GLU A 80 -9.13 10.65 -5.60
N ASP A 81 -9.25 11.97 -5.77
CA ASP A 81 -10.14 12.58 -6.78
C ASP A 81 -9.49 12.60 -8.19
N ASP A 82 -8.22 12.20 -8.27
CA ASP A 82 -7.51 11.98 -9.53
C ASP A 82 -7.43 10.49 -9.91
N ASP A 83 -8.39 10.03 -10.73
CA ASP A 83 -8.40 8.68 -11.30
C ASP A 83 -7.08 8.32 -12.02
N LEU A 84 -6.43 9.30 -12.66
CA LEU A 84 -5.17 9.07 -13.34
C LEU A 84 -4.06 8.78 -12.32
N TRP A 85 -4.00 9.55 -11.22
CA TRP A 85 -3.10 9.28 -10.10
C TRP A 85 -3.32 7.90 -9.50
N GLN A 86 -4.57 7.53 -9.18
CA GLN A 86 -4.91 6.20 -8.66
C GLN A 86 -4.40 5.06 -9.55
N SER A 87 -4.48 5.24 -10.87
CA SER A 87 -4.04 4.23 -11.84
C SER A 87 -2.53 4.17 -12.07
N LEU A 88 -1.78 5.22 -11.67
CA LEU A 88 -0.35 5.38 -11.94
C LEU A 88 0.53 5.24 -10.69
N ARG A 89 0.03 5.62 -9.51
CA ARG A 89 0.81 5.78 -8.27
C ARG A 89 1.64 4.56 -7.86
N HIS A 90 1.16 3.37 -8.19
CA HIS A 90 1.81 2.10 -7.86
C HIS A 90 2.57 1.46 -9.03
N LYS A 91 2.57 2.10 -10.21
CA LYS A 91 3.33 1.63 -11.37
C LYS A 91 4.80 2.00 -11.26
N HIS A 92 5.64 1.17 -11.87
CA HIS A 92 7.06 1.45 -12.00
C HIS A 92 7.28 2.68 -12.89
N ILE A 93 8.23 3.55 -12.53
CA ILE A 93 8.47 4.83 -13.22
C ILE A 93 8.74 4.67 -14.72
N ALA A 94 9.40 3.58 -15.12
CA ALA A 94 9.67 3.25 -16.52
C ALA A 94 8.40 3.08 -17.38
N GLU A 95 7.25 2.77 -16.76
CA GLU A 95 5.98 2.54 -17.43
C GLU A 95 5.06 3.77 -17.39
N VAL A 96 5.30 4.70 -16.47
CA VAL A 96 4.39 5.83 -16.20
C VAL A 96 4.21 6.71 -17.42
N SER A 97 5.29 7.20 -18.04
CA SER A 97 5.18 8.09 -19.21
C SER A 97 4.45 7.41 -20.38
N THR A 98 4.70 6.12 -20.59
CA THR A 98 4.00 5.32 -21.61
C THR A 98 2.52 5.12 -21.26
N ALA A 99 2.19 4.89 -19.99
CA ALA A 99 0.82 4.75 -19.54
C ALA A 99 0.03 6.06 -19.66
N VAL A 100 0.62 7.20 -19.26
CA VAL A 100 -0.01 8.53 -19.37
C VAL A 100 -0.29 8.87 -20.83
N THR A 101 0.69 8.66 -21.72
CA THR A 101 0.52 8.92 -23.16
C THR A 101 -0.51 8.01 -23.81
N ARG A 102 -0.60 6.74 -23.39
CA ARG A 102 -1.66 5.81 -23.83
C ARG A 102 -3.04 6.31 -23.40
N SER A 103 -3.23 6.63 -22.13
CA SER A 103 -4.50 7.15 -21.61
C SER A 103 -4.91 8.46 -22.29
N LEU A 104 -3.96 9.32 -22.64
CA LEU A 104 -4.22 10.54 -23.40
C LEU A 104 -4.68 10.25 -24.84
N LYS A 105 -4.10 9.25 -25.52
CA LYS A 105 -4.54 8.81 -26.84
C LYS A 105 -5.95 8.23 -26.81
N ASP A 106 -6.25 7.39 -25.82
CA ASP A 106 -7.58 6.81 -25.63
C ASP A 106 -8.62 7.91 -25.36
N PHE A 107 -8.27 8.89 -24.53
CA PHE A 107 -9.09 10.07 -24.28
C PHE A 107 -9.38 10.84 -25.59
N SER A 108 -8.33 11.17 -26.35
CA SER A 108 -8.43 11.88 -27.63
C SER A 108 -9.33 11.13 -28.63
N ALA A 109 -9.14 9.82 -28.78
CA ALA A 109 -9.95 8.98 -29.65
C ALA A 109 -11.42 8.95 -29.21
N SER A 110 -11.69 8.82 -27.90
CA SER A 110 -13.06 8.83 -27.36
C SER A 110 -13.82 10.13 -27.64
N LYS A 111 -13.10 11.25 -27.74
CA LYS A 111 -13.66 12.58 -28.03
C LYS A 111 -13.62 12.93 -29.52
N LYS A 112 -13.32 11.97 -30.40
CA LYS A 112 -13.17 12.14 -31.87
C LYS A 112 -12.17 13.24 -32.23
N MET A 113 -11.06 13.30 -31.51
CA MET A 113 -9.99 14.22 -31.79
C MET A 113 -8.89 13.55 -32.63
N ASN A 114 -8.39 14.28 -33.63
CA ASN A 114 -7.17 13.88 -34.34
C ASN A 114 -5.95 14.37 -33.54
N THR A 115 -5.37 13.50 -32.72
CA THR A 115 -4.01 13.67 -32.20
C THR A 115 -3.03 12.95 -33.11
N GLY A 116 -1.90 13.61 -33.43
CA GLY A 116 -0.82 13.00 -34.18
C GLY A 116 -0.19 11.81 -33.44
N GLU A 117 0.72 11.11 -34.12
CA GLU A 117 1.29 9.84 -33.66
C GLU A 117 2.09 9.94 -32.34
N LYS A 118 2.67 11.12 -32.04
CA LYS A 118 3.47 11.42 -30.85
C LYS A 118 2.90 12.58 -30.04
N THR A 119 2.19 12.27 -28.96
CA THR A 119 1.65 13.28 -28.06
C THR A 119 2.73 13.80 -27.12
N THR A 120 3.08 15.08 -27.27
CA THR A 120 4.10 15.77 -26.46
C THR A 120 3.47 16.84 -25.56
N MET A 121 4.22 17.34 -24.58
CA MET A 121 3.79 18.47 -23.73
C MET A 121 3.34 19.71 -24.54
N LYS A 122 3.96 19.93 -25.72
CA LYS A 122 3.57 21.00 -26.64
C LYS A 122 2.19 20.77 -27.25
N GLU A 123 1.85 19.54 -27.61
CA GLU A 123 0.53 19.20 -28.14
C GLU A 123 -0.54 19.35 -27.05
N LEU A 124 -0.22 18.97 -25.81
CA LEU A 124 -1.13 19.13 -24.68
C LEU A 124 -1.44 20.60 -24.39
N ALA A 125 -0.43 21.48 -24.45
CA ALA A 125 -0.62 22.93 -24.33
C ALA A 125 -1.52 23.50 -25.44
N GLN A 126 -1.45 22.96 -26.66
CA GLN A 126 -2.35 23.34 -27.76
C GLN A 126 -3.77 22.83 -27.56
N MET A 127 -3.93 21.58 -27.08
CA MET A 127 -5.23 20.99 -26.78
C MET A 127 -5.96 21.77 -25.67
N LEU A 128 -5.23 22.19 -24.64
CA LEU A 128 -5.76 23.05 -23.55
C LEU A 128 -6.36 24.36 -24.07
N LYS A 129 -5.80 24.94 -25.12
CA LYS A 129 -6.33 26.18 -25.75
C LYS A 129 -7.53 25.92 -26.66
N LYS A 130 -7.54 24.79 -27.39
CA LYS A 130 -8.59 24.47 -28.36
C LYS A 130 -9.89 24.01 -27.71
N MET A 131 -9.84 23.45 -26.50
CA MET A 131 -11.01 22.89 -25.82
C MET A 131 -11.01 23.23 -24.32
N PRO A 132 -11.51 24.42 -23.95
CA PRO A 132 -11.63 24.80 -22.55
C PRO A 132 -12.55 23.85 -21.77
N GLN A 133 -13.51 23.20 -22.42
CA GLN A 133 -14.42 22.24 -21.77
C GLN A 133 -13.71 21.00 -21.19
N TYR A 134 -12.53 20.63 -21.71
CA TYR A 134 -11.73 19.49 -21.22
C TYR A 134 -10.48 19.93 -20.47
N GLN A 135 -10.37 21.21 -20.12
CA GLN A 135 -9.16 21.78 -19.52
C GLN A 135 -8.77 21.07 -18.21
N LYS A 136 -9.75 20.70 -17.38
CA LYS A 136 -9.51 19.99 -16.11
C LYS A 136 -8.85 18.63 -16.34
N GLU A 137 -9.34 17.86 -17.31
CA GLU A 137 -8.85 16.52 -17.61
C GLU A 137 -7.47 16.57 -18.29
N LEU A 138 -7.29 17.46 -19.26
CA LEU A 138 -5.98 17.72 -19.90
C LEU A 138 -4.94 18.21 -18.89
N SER A 139 -5.36 18.97 -17.88
CA SER A 139 -4.48 19.42 -16.79
C SER A 139 -3.96 18.27 -15.93
N LYS A 140 -4.73 17.18 -15.76
CA LYS A 140 -4.28 15.97 -15.04
C LYS A 140 -3.16 15.28 -15.82
N PHE A 141 -3.34 15.05 -17.13
CA PHE A 141 -2.29 14.48 -17.98
C PHE A 141 -0.98 15.29 -17.95
N SER A 142 -1.09 16.62 -17.96
CA SER A 142 0.08 17.51 -17.89
C SER A 142 0.84 17.33 -16.59
N THR A 143 0.10 17.23 -15.48
CA THR A 143 0.66 17.09 -14.14
C THR A 143 1.45 15.79 -14.03
N HIS A 144 0.89 14.66 -14.48
CA HIS A 144 1.56 13.36 -14.38
C HIS A 144 2.74 13.20 -15.35
N LEU A 145 2.74 13.88 -16.50
CA LEU A 145 3.91 13.93 -17.37
C LEU A 145 5.06 14.71 -16.72
N HIS A 146 4.80 15.89 -16.15
CA HIS A 146 5.80 16.65 -15.40
C HIS A 146 6.30 15.88 -14.18
N LEU A 147 5.39 15.26 -13.42
CA LEU A 147 5.75 14.47 -12.25
C LEU A 147 6.72 13.33 -12.60
N ALA A 148 6.44 12.60 -13.69
CA ALA A 148 7.30 11.53 -14.17
C ALA A 148 8.65 12.05 -14.69
N GLU A 149 8.65 13.18 -15.42
CA GLU A 149 9.86 13.84 -15.92
C GLU A 149 10.75 14.31 -14.77
N ASP A 150 10.20 14.99 -13.77
CA ASP A 150 10.93 15.48 -12.60
C ASP A 150 11.52 14.33 -11.77
N CYS A 151 10.75 13.25 -11.56
CA CYS A 151 11.26 12.04 -10.91
C CYS A 151 12.46 11.48 -11.67
N MET A 152 12.35 11.33 -12.99
CA MET A 152 13.44 10.80 -13.82
C MET A 152 14.66 11.73 -13.87
N ASN A 153 14.44 13.05 -13.86
CA ASN A 153 15.52 14.03 -13.82
C ASN A 153 16.29 13.97 -12.50
N ARG A 154 15.61 13.79 -11.36
CA ARG A 154 16.27 13.59 -10.06
C ARG A 154 16.93 12.21 -9.92
N TYR A 155 16.38 11.20 -10.57
CA TYR A 155 16.93 9.85 -10.56
C TYR A 155 18.26 9.74 -11.32
N GLN A 156 18.34 10.40 -12.49
CA GLN A 156 19.52 10.36 -13.34
C GLN A 156 20.74 10.92 -12.61
N GLY A 157 21.79 10.10 -12.48
CA GLY A 157 23.06 10.51 -11.87
C GLY A 157 23.35 9.78 -10.56
N THR A 158 23.07 10.43 -9.42
CA THR A 158 23.47 9.93 -8.10
C THR A 158 22.51 8.84 -7.58
N VAL A 159 21.20 9.04 -7.72
CA VAL A 159 20.20 8.09 -7.20
C VAL A 159 20.30 6.74 -7.93
N ASP A 160 20.49 6.72 -9.25
CA ASP A 160 20.75 5.46 -9.99
C ASP A 160 21.91 4.66 -9.38
N LYS A 161 23.00 5.34 -9.01
CA LYS A 161 24.17 4.69 -8.38
C LYS A 161 23.84 4.19 -6.97
N LEU A 162 23.11 4.98 -6.19
CA LEU A 162 22.66 4.59 -4.84
C LEU A 162 21.76 3.35 -4.92
N CYS A 163 20.74 3.33 -5.79
CA CYS A 163 19.88 2.17 -5.98
C CYS A 163 20.66 0.90 -6.32
N ARG A 164 21.72 0.98 -7.14
CA ARG A 164 22.58 -0.18 -7.44
C ARG A 164 23.28 -0.72 -6.19
N VAL A 165 23.75 0.16 -5.31
CA VAL A 165 24.40 -0.23 -4.06
C VAL A 165 23.37 -0.75 -3.06
N GLU A 166 22.25 -0.07 -2.87
CA GLU A 166 21.15 -0.50 -2.01
C GLU A 166 20.67 -1.91 -2.39
N GLN A 167 20.41 -2.14 -3.68
CA GLN A 167 19.90 -3.43 -4.16
C GLN A 167 20.98 -4.52 -4.27
N GLY A 168 22.27 -4.14 -4.25
CA GLY A 168 23.42 -5.05 -4.28
C GLY A 168 23.98 -5.41 -2.90
N THR A 169 23.91 -4.49 -1.94
CA THR A 169 24.50 -4.60 -0.59
C THR A 169 23.51 -5.12 0.44
N VAL A 170 22.20 -5.10 0.18
CA VAL A 170 21.24 -5.73 1.10
C VAL A 170 21.34 -7.26 0.99
N LYS A 171 22.42 -7.81 1.56
CA LYS A 171 22.50 -9.19 2.01
C LYS A 171 21.43 -9.35 3.08
N LYS A 172 20.40 -10.12 2.75
CA LYS A 172 19.28 -10.44 3.63
C LYS A 172 19.83 -10.81 5.03
N PRO A 173 19.48 -10.09 6.12
CA PRO A 173 19.83 -10.55 7.46
C PRO A 173 19.23 -11.96 7.66
N LYS A 174 19.92 -12.82 8.41
CA LYS A 174 19.44 -14.17 8.75
C LYS A 174 18.21 -14.08 9.68
N LYS A 175 17.02 -14.01 9.09
CA LYS A 175 15.67 -14.26 9.64
C LYS A 175 14.79 -14.86 8.51
N PRO A 176 13.66 -15.53 8.81
CA PRO A 176 13.22 -16.77 8.15
C PRO A 176 13.06 -16.62 6.63
N ASP A 177 13.31 -17.72 5.90
CA ASP A 177 13.43 -17.80 4.45
C ASP A 177 12.49 -16.85 3.68
N ARG A 178 13.03 -15.68 3.30
CA ARG A 178 12.31 -14.69 2.50
C ARG A 178 12.01 -15.29 1.12
N LYS A 179 10.72 -15.40 0.80
CA LYS A 179 10.22 -15.89 -0.49
C LYS A 179 10.88 -15.15 -1.66
N GLU A 180 11.57 -15.89 -2.51
CA GLU A 180 12.18 -15.34 -3.72
C GLU A 180 11.09 -15.08 -4.77
N ARG A 181 10.96 -13.83 -5.20
CA ARG A 181 9.98 -13.38 -6.18
C ARG A 181 10.73 -12.90 -7.41
N ILE A 182 11.01 -13.81 -8.34
CA ILE A 182 11.52 -13.45 -9.67
C ILE A 182 10.36 -13.69 -10.63
N SER A 183 9.67 -12.63 -11.04
CA SER A 183 8.80 -12.64 -12.23
C SER A 183 9.54 -12.00 -13.40
N GLU A 184 9.15 -12.35 -14.64
CA GLU A 184 9.72 -11.74 -15.87
C GLU A 184 9.56 -10.22 -15.95
N GLN A 185 8.65 -9.62 -15.17
CA GLN A 185 8.34 -8.18 -15.19
C GLN A 185 9.05 -7.38 -14.07
N THR A 186 9.85 -8.02 -13.21
CA THR A 186 10.46 -7.31 -12.07
C THR A 186 11.74 -6.60 -12.51
N TYR A 187 11.74 -5.26 -12.48
CA TYR A 187 12.93 -4.45 -12.74
C TYR A 187 14.04 -4.78 -11.72
N GLN A 188 15.28 -4.97 -12.20
CA GLN A 188 16.39 -5.42 -11.36
C GLN A 188 16.68 -4.50 -10.16
N LEU A 189 16.46 -3.18 -10.33
CA LEU A 189 16.65 -2.15 -9.31
C LEU A 189 15.45 -1.98 -8.37
N SER A 190 14.41 -2.80 -8.52
CA SER A 190 13.15 -2.72 -7.77
C SER A 190 12.74 -4.09 -7.20
N ARG A 191 13.72 -4.93 -6.85
CA ARG A 191 13.47 -6.31 -6.36
C ARG A 191 13.12 -6.38 -4.88
N TRP A 192 13.38 -5.31 -4.12
CA TRP A 192 13.03 -5.31 -2.70
C TRP A 192 11.52 -5.38 -2.51
N THR A 193 11.11 -6.35 -1.69
CA THR A 193 9.71 -6.54 -1.26
C THR A 193 9.63 -6.33 0.25
N PRO A 194 8.90 -5.33 0.75
CA PRO A 194 8.70 -5.13 2.18
C PRO A 194 8.19 -6.38 2.91
N LEU A 195 8.66 -6.60 4.14
CA LEU A 195 8.30 -7.79 4.92
C LEU A 195 6.79 -7.88 5.17
N VAL A 196 6.08 -6.76 5.20
CA VAL A 196 4.62 -6.72 5.31
C VAL A 196 3.94 -7.53 4.21
N LYS A 197 4.50 -7.59 2.99
CA LYS A 197 3.93 -8.39 1.89
C LYS A 197 4.02 -9.88 2.20
N ASP A 198 5.15 -10.33 2.74
CA ASP A 198 5.34 -11.72 3.17
C ASP A 198 4.31 -12.07 4.25
N LEU A 199 4.11 -11.21 5.25
CA LEU A 199 3.12 -11.41 6.31
C LEU A 199 1.68 -11.51 5.76
N ILE A 200 1.26 -10.57 4.90
CA ILE A 200 -0.09 -10.60 4.32
C ILE A 200 -0.26 -11.86 3.45
N GLU A 201 0.70 -12.18 2.59
CA GLU A 201 0.63 -13.39 1.75
C GLU A 201 0.55 -14.66 2.62
N VAL A 202 1.35 -14.76 3.69
CA VAL A 202 1.30 -15.90 4.62
C VAL A 202 -0.08 -16.03 5.24
N LEU A 203 -0.62 -14.93 5.79
CA LEU A 203 -1.97 -14.91 6.37
C LEU A 203 -3.03 -15.33 5.34
N LEU A 204 -2.96 -14.82 4.11
CA LEU A 204 -3.90 -15.18 3.06
C LEU A 204 -3.76 -16.63 2.57
N MET A 205 -2.53 -17.13 2.41
CA MET A 205 -2.26 -18.50 1.97
C MET A 205 -2.76 -19.51 3.00
N CYS A 206 -2.65 -19.23 4.30
CA CYS A 206 -3.24 -20.07 5.36
C CYS A 206 -4.74 -20.27 5.14
N TYR A 207 -5.44 -19.25 4.66
CA TYR A 207 -6.88 -19.29 4.46
C TYR A 207 -7.34 -19.87 3.11
N ILE A 208 -6.53 -19.80 2.06
CA ILE A 208 -6.82 -20.41 0.76
C ILE A 208 -6.63 -21.94 0.84
N MET A 209 -5.60 -22.41 1.55
CA MET A 209 -5.39 -23.85 1.78
C MET A 209 -6.54 -24.48 2.58
N LEU A 210 -7.05 -23.75 3.59
CA LEU A 210 -8.23 -24.13 4.39
C LEU A 210 -9.50 -24.33 3.54
N PHE A 211 -9.64 -23.61 2.43
CA PHE A 211 -10.82 -23.69 1.57
C PHE A 211 -10.75 -24.86 0.58
N LEU A 212 -9.55 -25.25 0.14
CA LEU A 212 -9.35 -26.39 -0.76
C LEU A 212 -9.54 -27.74 -0.07
N GLU A 213 -9.32 -27.82 1.24
CA GLU A 213 -9.51 -29.04 2.03
C GLU A 213 -11.00 -29.43 2.17
N VAL A 214 -11.91 -28.46 2.01
CA VAL A 214 -13.37 -28.65 2.05
C VAL A 214 -13.95 -29.20 0.73
N ILE A 215 -13.18 -29.16 -0.38
CA ILE A 215 -13.61 -29.69 -1.68
C ILE A 215 -12.87 -31.00 -1.99
N LYS A 216 -13.00 -32.01 -1.12
CA LYS A 216 -12.68 -33.40 -1.48
C LYS A 216 -13.88 -34.04 -2.19
N SER A 217 -13.88 -33.96 -3.53
CA SER A 217 -14.50 -34.96 -4.39
C SER A 217 -13.57 -35.26 -5.56
N PRO A 218 -13.44 -36.54 -5.95
CA PRO A 218 -12.32 -36.98 -6.76
C PRO A 218 -12.60 -36.70 -8.24
N ILE A 219 -11.51 -36.59 -9.00
CA ILE A 219 -11.37 -36.65 -10.46
C ILE A 219 -10.91 -35.32 -11.07
N ARG A 220 -9.64 -35.37 -11.51
CA ARG A 220 -8.87 -34.44 -12.34
C ARG A 220 -8.34 -33.17 -11.68
N PHE A 221 -7.16 -33.29 -11.06
CA PHE A 221 -6.07 -32.32 -11.23
C PHE A 221 -4.72 -33.01 -10.98
N VAL A 222 -4.43 -34.03 -11.79
CA VAL A 222 -3.10 -34.64 -11.90
C VAL A 222 -2.33 -33.80 -12.91
N PHE A 223 -1.70 -32.68 -12.48
CA PHE A 223 -0.47 -32.19 -13.12
C PHE A 223 0.32 -31.10 -12.36
N VAL A 224 -0.13 -30.56 -11.22
CA VAL A 224 0.66 -29.56 -10.47
C VAL A 224 0.72 -29.91 -8.99
N MET A 225 1.39 -31.00 -8.66
CA MET A 225 1.75 -31.35 -7.27
C MET A 225 2.98 -32.26 -7.27
N LEU A 226 4.12 -31.75 -7.72
CA LEU A 226 5.44 -32.34 -7.45
C LEU A 226 6.41 -31.21 -7.12
N THR A 227 6.18 -30.58 -5.97
CA THR A 227 7.13 -29.87 -5.10
C THR A 227 6.30 -29.11 -4.07
N TYR A 228 5.63 -29.79 -3.14
CA TYR A 228 5.35 -29.25 -1.81
C TYR A 228 4.86 -30.43 -0.97
N THR A 229 5.75 -30.87 -0.10
CA THR A 229 5.57 -31.94 0.87
C THR A 229 4.31 -31.68 1.70
N PHE A 230 3.43 -32.68 1.71
CA PHE A 230 2.60 -33.11 2.84
C PHE A 230 2.57 -32.15 4.04
N PHE A 231 1.46 -31.43 4.24
CA PHE A 231 1.19 -30.72 5.50
C PHE A 231 -0.21 -31.10 6.00
N PRO A 232 -0.32 -31.77 7.16
CA PRO A 232 -1.59 -32.13 7.77
C PRO A 232 -2.30 -30.89 8.34
N GLU A 233 -3.59 -31.04 8.70
CA GLU A 233 -4.53 -29.99 9.13
C GLU A 233 -4.09 -29.10 10.33
N ASP A 234 -2.94 -29.37 10.95
CA ASP A 234 -2.26 -28.50 11.93
C ASP A 234 -1.49 -27.33 11.27
N ALA A 235 -1.32 -27.33 9.94
CA ALA A 235 -0.45 -26.38 9.20
C ALA A 235 -1.01 -24.95 9.04
N ILE A 236 -2.23 -24.71 9.50
CA ILE A 236 -2.86 -23.37 9.49
C ILE A 236 -2.40 -22.57 10.72
N GLU A 237 -2.04 -23.25 11.82
CA GLU A 237 -1.62 -22.66 13.08
C GLU A 237 -0.12 -22.29 13.12
N ASP A 238 0.64 -22.61 12.06
CA ASP A 238 2.11 -22.69 12.15
C ASP A 238 2.92 -21.92 11.08
N LYS A 239 2.30 -21.05 10.26
CA LYS A 239 3.08 -20.21 9.31
C LYS A 239 3.48 -18.83 9.83
N LEU A 240 2.68 -18.26 10.72
CA LEU A 240 3.11 -17.13 11.54
C LEU A 240 3.37 -17.71 12.93
N ASP A 241 4.63 -17.80 13.34
CA ASP A 241 5.01 -18.39 14.62
C ASP A 241 4.23 -17.70 15.76
N PRO A 242 3.34 -18.41 16.48
CA PRO A 242 2.57 -17.81 17.57
C PRO A 242 3.44 -17.31 18.73
N LYS A 243 4.70 -17.79 18.83
CA LYS A 243 5.68 -17.22 19.77
C LYS A 243 6.16 -15.85 19.33
N GLN A 244 6.26 -15.61 18.02
CA GLN A 244 6.69 -14.34 17.46
C GLN A 244 5.51 -13.36 17.31
N TYR A 245 4.30 -13.86 17.04
CA TYR A 245 3.09 -13.07 16.86
C TYR A 245 1.93 -13.62 17.71
N PRO A 246 1.97 -13.42 19.04
CA PRO A 246 0.96 -13.96 19.95
C PRO A 246 -0.39 -13.25 19.83
N TYR A 247 -1.47 -13.99 20.05
CA TYR A 247 -2.81 -13.43 20.19
C TYR A 247 -3.03 -12.90 21.61
N ILE A 248 -3.74 -11.77 21.73
CA ILE A 248 -4.07 -11.16 23.05
C ILE A 248 -5.23 -11.90 23.73
N SER A 249 -6.22 -12.34 22.96
CA SER A 249 -7.39 -13.10 23.45
C SER A 249 -7.42 -14.50 22.84
N GLN A 250 -7.84 -15.49 23.62
CA GLN A 250 -7.99 -16.87 23.14
C GLN A 250 -9.04 -16.95 22.03
N ARG A 251 -8.71 -17.61 20.93
CA ARG A 251 -9.62 -17.80 19.79
C ARG A 251 -10.82 -18.64 20.25
N GLN A 252 -12.03 -18.06 20.25
CA GLN A 252 -13.24 -18.87 20.26
C GLN A 252 -13.32 -19.57 18.90
N ALA A 253 -13.11 -20.89 18.88
CA ALA A 253 -13.36 -21.70 17.70
C ALA A 253 -14.81 -21.47 17.26
N SER A 254 -15.00 -21.12 15.99
CA SER A 254 -16.31 -20.78 15.43
C SER A 254 -17.26 -21.96 15.55
N ALA A 255 -18.11 -21.98 16.59
CA ALA A 255 -19.24 -22.87 16.64
C ALA A 255 -20.21 -22.44 15.53
N LYS A 256 -20.63 -23.40 14.68
CA LYS A 256 -21.62 -23.19 13.61
C LYS A 256 -22.92 -22.66 14.22
N ALA A 257 -23.14 -21.35 14.18
CA ALA A 257 -24.42 -20.74 14.55
C ALA A 257 -25.25 -20.52 13.28
N SER A 258 -26.38 -21.22 13.23
CA SER A 258 -27.41 -21.11 12.20
C SER A 258 -28.02 -19.71 12.15
N ALA A 259 -28.21 -19.21 10.93
CA ALA A 259 -28.77 -17.90 10.63
C ALA A 259 -30.14 -17.64 11.28
N THR A 260 -30.36 -16.41 11.74
CA THR A 260 -31.67 -15.76 11.66
C THR A 260 -31.46 -14.27 11.42
N SER A 261 -31.91 -13.80 10.27
CA SER A 261 -31.87 -12.40 9.86
C SER A 261 -32.86 -11.57 10.70
N THR A 262 -32.36 -10.59 11.43
CA THR A 262 -33.16 -9.45 11.87
C THR A 262 -32.39 -8.16 11.59
N SER A 263 -32.96 -7.32 10.74
CA SER A 263 -32.48 -5.96 10.53
C SER A 263 -33.13 -5.06 11.57
N SER A 264 -32.35 -4.22 12.25
CA SER A 264 -32.89 -3.04 12.89
C SER A 264 -31.96 -1.86 12.69
N ALA A 265 -32.55 -0.75 12.26
CA ALA A 265 -31.89 0.48 11.93
C ALA A 265 -31.76 1.37 13.16
N ARG A 266 -30.60 2.05 13.26
CA ARG A 266 -30.40 3.48 13.59
C ARG A 266 -29.25 3.67 14.58
N TYR A 267 -28.08 4.03 14.04
CA TYR A 267 -27.24 5.13 14.54
C TYR A 267 -26.16 5.49 13.49
N GLY A 268 -25.85 6.79 13.36
CA GLY A 268 -24.55 7.30 12.87
C GLY A 268 -24.22 7.24 11.36
N ASN A 269 -24.61 8.28 10.63
CA ASN A 269 -24.58 8.38 9.17
C ASN A 269 -23.24 8.91 8.58
N TRP A 270 -22.06 8.37 8.96
CA TRP A 270 -20.73 8.90 8.53
C TRP A 270 -20.28 8.48 7.11
N HIS A 271 -20.94 7.50 6.47
CA HIS A 271 -20.47 6.92 5.20
C HIS A 271 -21.15 7.45 3.93
N LYS A 272 -22.04 8.44 4.01
CA LYS A 272 -22.71 8.98 2.81
C LYS A 272 -22.04 10.27 2.36
N ASN A 273 -20.87 10.12 1.72
CA ASN A 273 -20.37 10.97 0.64
C ASN A 273 -19.06 10.39 0.07
N ARG A 274 -19.06 9.11 -0.26
CA ARG A 274 -18.14 8.55 -1.24
C ARG A 274 -19.00 7.88 -2.30
N GLY A 275 -18.69 8.12 -3.57
CA GLY A 275 -19.33 7.42 -4.69
C GLY A 275 -19.24 5.89 -4.51
N PRO A 276 -19.86 5.08 -5.37
CA PRO A 276 -19.93 3.63 -5.20
C PRO A 276 -18.55 3.01 -5.46
N THR A 277 -17.63 3.15 -4.51
CA THR A 277 -16.56 2.19 -4.29
C THR A 277 -17.29 0.97 -3.74
N GLU A 278 -17.28 -0.14 -4.50
CA GLU A 278 -17.75 -1.43 -4.01
C GLU A 278 -17.20 -1.64 -2.60
N ILE A 279 -18.07 -1.56 -1.59
CA ILE A 279 -17.70 -1.95 -0.23
C ILE A 279 -17.43 -3.44 -0.33
N LYS A 280 -16.14 -3.82 -0.41
CA LYS A 280 -15.75 -5.22 -0.50
C LYS A 280 -16.21 -5.91 0.78
N THR A 281 -17.28 -6.68 0.66
CA THR A 281 -17.81 -7.52 1.73
C THR A 281 -16.96 -8.79 1.78
N GLY A 282 -15.86 -8.74 2.52
CA GLY A 282 -14.92 -9.85 2.66
C GLY A 282 -14.15 -9.82 3.97
N PRO A 283 -13.44 -10.91 4.31
CA PRO A 283 -12.57 -10.94 5.47
C PRO A 283 -11.44 -9.93 5.34
N ARG A 284 -11.08 -9.27 6.45
CA ARG A 284 -10.08 -8.19 6.46
C ARG A 284 -8.80 -8.61 7.17
N ILE A 285 -7.66 -8.19 6.63
CA ILE A 285 -6.38 -8.17 7.37
C ILE A 285 -6.05 -6.71 7.59
N ILE A 286 -6.03 -6.27 8.85
CA ILE A 286 -5.70 -4.91 9.22
C ILE A 286 -4.30 -4.93 9.83
N ILE A 287 -3.40 -4.09 9.32
CA ILE A 287 -2.04 -3.97 9.82
C ILE A 287 -1.85 -2.56 10.34
N PHE A 288 -1.38 -2.42 11.58
CA PHE A 288 -1.02 -1.14 12.15
C PHE A 288 0.46 -1.13 12.54
N ILE A 289 1.23 -0.24 11.93
CA ILE A 289 2.67 -0.09 12.21
C ILE A 289 2.89 1.13 13.11
N ILE A 290 3.39 0.89 14.32
CA ILE A 290 3.84 1.91 15.26
C ILE A 290 5.20 2.42 14.81
N GLY A 291 5.37 3.73 14.69
CA GLY A 291 6.61 4.35 14.18
C GLY A 291 6.63 4.53 12.65
N GLY A 292 5.46 4.45 12.02
CA GLY A 292 5.23 4.87 10.64
C GLY A 292 5.34 3.78 9.56
N MET A 293 4.69 4.01 8.43
CA MET A 293 4.68 3.09 7.26
C MET A 293 5.28 3.74 6.02
N SER A 294 5.97 2.97 5.18
CA SER A 294 6.53 3.47 3.91
C SER A 294 5.55 3.34 2.74
N TYR A 295 5.76 4.10 1.67
CA TYR A 295 4.95 3.99 0.44
C TYR A 295 5.06 2.61 -0.24
N SER A 296 6.19 1.91 -0.10
CA SER A 296 6.34 0.55 -0.62
C SER A 296 5.49 -0.46 0.14
N GLU A 297 5.34 -0.30 1.46
CA GLU A 297 4.44 -1.12 2.27
C GLU A 297 2.97 -0.88 1.91
N ILE A 298 2.59 0.38 1.70
CA ILE A 298 1.26 0.75 1.20
C ILE A 298 1.00 0.06 -0.14
N ARG A 299 1.93 0.15 -1.10
CA ARG A 299 1.81 -0.50 -2.42
C ARG A 299 1.55 -2.01 -2.28
N CYS A 300 2.29 -2.70 -1.42
CA CYS A 300 2.14 -4.15 -1.24
C CYS A 300 0.73 -4.55 -0.78
N VAL A 301 0.09 -3.74 0.05
CA VAL A 301 -1.29 -3.98 0.51
C VAL A 301 -2.29 -3.91 -0.65
N TYR A 302 -2.10 -2.96 -1.57
CA TYR A 302 -2.90 -2.86 -2.81
C TYR A 302 -2.68 -4.07 -3.72
N GLU A 303 -1.42 -4.43 -3.98
CA GLU A 303 -1.08 -5.58 -4.84
C GLU A 303 -1.73 -6.87 -4.34
N VAL A 304 -1.62 -7.13 -3.04
CA VAL A 304 -2.15 -8.35 -2.43
C VAL A 304 -3.69 -8.36 -2.41
N THR A 305 -4.31 -7.21 -2.13
CA THR A 305 -5.79 -7.08 -2.18
C THR A 305 -6.34 -7.27 -3.59
N GLN A 306 -5.65 -6.74 -4.61
CA GLN A 306 -6.03 -6.92 -6.01
C GLN A 306 -5.86 -8.37 -6.47
N ALA A 307 -4.80 -9.05 -6.03
CA ALA A 307 -4.54 -10.43 -6.40
C ALA A 307 -5.54 -11.44 -5.79
N ASN A 308 -6.03 -11.18 -4.57
CA ASN A 308 -6.82 -12.17 -3.85
C ASN A 308 -8.34 -12.05 -4.08
N GLY A 309 -8.85 -10.89 -4.50
CA GLY A 309 -10.25 -10.63 -4.89
C GLY A 309 -11.30 -10.72 -3.77
N LYS A 310 -11.15 -11.67 -2.83
CA LYS A 310 -12.07 -11.97 -1.72
C LYS A 310 -11.66 -11.31 -0.41
N TRP A 311 -10.35 -11.21 -0.14
CA TRP A 311 -9.85 -10.56 1.06
C TRP A 311 -9.51 -9.10 0.80
N GLU A 312 -9.67 -8.27 1.83
CA GLU A 312 -9.26 -6.88 1.83
C GLU A 312 -8.16 -6.69 2.86
N ALA A 313 -6.96 -6.31 2.41
CA ALA A 313 -5.88 -5.90 3.31
C ALA A 313 -5.93 -4.38 3.50
N LEU A 314 -5.79 -3.93 4.74
CA LEU A 314 -5.75 -2.53 5.15
C LEU A 314 -4.47 -2.29 5.93
N ILE A 315 -3.83 -1.15 5.70
CA ILE A 315 -2.65 -0.73 6.44
C ILE A 315 -2.87 0.66 7.03
N GLY A 316 -2.42 0.83 8.27
CA GLY A 316 -2.37 2.10 8.96
C GLY A 316 -1.07 2.20 9.76
N SER A 317 -0.79 3.40 10.22
CA SER A 317 0.36 3.68 11.08
C SER A 317 0.14 5.02 11.80
N THR A 318 1.09 5.41 12.63
CA THR A 318 1.13 6.74 13.24
C THR A 318 1.29 7.85 12.19
N HIS A 319 2.07 7.61 11.14
CA HIS A 319 2.35 8.55 10.07
C HIS A 319 2.99 7.86 8.85
N ILE A 320 2.96 8.50 7.69
CA ILE A 320 3.64 7.99 6.50
C ILE A 320 5.11 8.46 6.51
N LEU A 321 6.00 7.55 6.13
CA LEU A 321 7.45 7.73 6.06
C LEU A 321 7.92 7.93 4.62
N THR A 322 8.85 8.88 4.47
CA THR A 322 9.80 8.97 3.37
C THR A 322 11.21 8.67 3.93
N PRO A 323 12.17 8.22 3.11
CA PRO A 323 13.53 7.95 3.60
C PRO A 323 14.16 9.13 4.36
N PRO A 324 14.06 10.39 3.90
CA PRO A 324 14.58 11.53 4.66
C PRO A 324 13.88 11.74 6.01
N LYS A 325 12.55 11.55 6.06
CA LYS A 325 11.77 11.69 7.30
C LYS A 325 12.13 10.61 8.30
N TYR A 326 12.28 9.36 7.85
CA TYR A 326 12.67 8.25 8.70
C TYR A 326 14.08 8.45 9.28
N LEU A 327 15.04 8.89 8.46
CA LEU A 327 16.39 9.21 8.94
C LEU A 327 16.40 10.35 9.97
N LYS A 328 15.52 11.35 9.79
CA LYS A 328 15.38 12.45 10.76
C LYS A 328 14.79 11.97 12.08
N GLU A 329 13.80 11.08 12.04
CA GLU A 329 13.20 10.48 13.25
C GLU A 329 14.20 9.60 14.00
N LEU A 330 15.08 8.88 13.31
CA LEU A 330 16.15 8.09 13.93
C LEU A 330 17.25 8.94 14.59
N GLN A 331 17.32 10.24 14.32
CA GLN A 331 18.24 11.16 15.01
C GLN A 331 17.68 11.65 16.35
N HIS A 332 16.52 11.17 16.80
CA HIS A 332 15.97 11.54 18.09
C HIS A 332 16.95 11.18 19.22
N PRO A 333 17.13 12.05 20.24
CA PRO A 333 18.04 11.79 21.36
C PRO A 333 17.83 10.44 22.04
N ASP A 334 16.58 9.99 22.17
CA ASP A 334 16.24 8.69 22.78
C ASP A 334 16.83 7.48 22.03
N PHE A 335 17.14 7.64 20.74
CA PHE A 335 17.84 6.61 19.96
C PHE A 335 19.37 6.75 20.02
N LEU A 336 19.88 7.91 20.44
CA LEU A 336 21.31 8.25 20.44
C LEU A 336 21.95 8.12 21.83
N ASP A 337 21.17 8.23 22.91
CA ASP A 337 21.65 8.01 24.28
C ASP A 337 21.29 6.59 24.76
N PRO A 338 22.26 5.67 24.83
CA PRO A 338 22.02 4.31 25.35
C PRO A 338 21.62 4.27 26.83
N ASN A 339 21.67 5.41 27.53
CA ASN A 339 21.26 5.56 28.93
C ASN A 339 19.99 6.43 29.11
N ALA A 340 19.31 6.83 28.02
CA ALA A 340 18.08 7.60 28.14
C ALA A 340 17.03 6.77 28.91
N PRO A 341 16.42 7.34 29.98
CA PRO A 341 15.34 6.67 30.68
C PRO A 341 14.12 6.52 29.74
N PRO A 342 13.38 5.41 29.79
CA PRO A 342 12.16 5.25 29.00
C PRO A 342 11.15 6.35 29.36
N GLU A 343 10.48 6.92 28.35
CA GLU A 343 9.41 7.91 28.57
C GLU A 343 8.32 7.32 29.51
N GLY A 344 8.20 7.88 30.72
CA GLY A 344 7.21 7.46 31.71
C GLY A 344 7.58 7.67 33.18
N GLU A 345 8.84 7.97 33.51
CA GLU A 345 9.21 8.37 34.88
C GLU A 345 9.19 9.89 35.00
N GLU A 346 7.98 10.46 35.17
CA GLU A 346 7.86 11.77 35.83
C GLU A 346 8.46 11.60 37.23
N GLU A 347 9.64 12.20 37.47
CA GLU A 347 10.14 12.43 38.82
C GLU A 347 9.07 13.22 39.58
N THR A 348 8.35 12.55 40.48
CA THR A 348 7.53 13.22 41.49
C THR A 348 8.45 14.15 42.28
N PRO A 349 8.17 15.46 42.35
CA PRO A 349 9.03 16.37 43.10
C PRO A 349 8.96 15.98 44.57
N ALA A 350 10.13 15.69 45.15
CA ALA A 350 10.27 15.41 46.58
C ALA A 350 9.80 16.62 47.40
N GLU A 351 8.95 16.34 48.40
CA GLU A 351 8.43 17.31 49.39
C GLU A 351 9.52 18.00 50.21
#